data_AF-X1UFT3-F1
#
_entry.id   AF-X1UFT3-F1
#
_cell.length_a   1.000
_cell.length_b   1.000
_cell.length_c   1.000
_cell.angle_alpha   90.00
_cell.angle_beta   90.00
_cell.angle_gamma   90.00
#
_symmetry.space_group_name_H-M   'P 1'
#
loop_
_entity.id
_entity.type
_entity.pdbx_description
1 polymer ?
#
loop_
_entity_poly.entity_id
_entity_poly.type
_entity_poly.pdbx_seq_one_letter_code
_entity_poly.pdbx_strand_id
1 'polypeptide(L)'
;PILSTVTTISASSITYNSATSGGNITNDGGASVTARGVCWSTSQSPTISDNFTTDGSGTGSFSSSITGLSPVTTYYVKAYATNSAGTAYGNEISFITTSAILPTLTTLSVVTLIILFISSFLQEV
;
A
#
# COMPACT_ATOMS: atom_id res chain seq x y z
N PRO A 1 8.97 24.21 -23.38
CA PRO A 1 8.30 23.77 -22.14
C PRO A 1 9.38 23.39 -21.11
N ILE A 2 9.04 23.45 -19.83
CA ILE A 2 9.90 23.01 -18.72
C ILE A 2 9.20 21.87 -17.95
N LEU A 3 9.92 21.26 -17.01
CA LEU A 3 9.33 20.26 -16.12
C LEU A 3 8.16 20.86 -15.32
N SER A 4 7.14 20.04 -15.08
CA SER A 4 5.99 20.41 -14.25
C SER A 4 6.39 20.62 -12.78
N THR A 5 5.60 21.39 -12.04
CA THR A 5 5.77 21.56 -10.59
C THR A 5 4.85 20.59 -9.85
N VAL A 6 5.43 19.68 -9.07
CA VAL A 6 4.72 18.61 -8.37
C VAL A 6 5.04 18.66 -6.88
N THR A 7 4.04 18.45 -6.02
CA THR A 7 4.24 18.20 -4.59
C THR A 7 3.68 16.83 -4.23
N THR A 8 4.35 16.11 -3.32
CA THR A 8 3.90 14.80 -2.85
C THR A 8 3.03 14.98 -1.62
N ILE A 9 1.88 14.29 -1.59
CA ILE A 9 0.96 14.29 -0.45
C ILE A 9 1.35 13.16 0.51
N SER A 10 1.36 13.44 1.81
CA SER A 10 1.68 12.47 2.87
C SER A 10 0.90 11.16 2.72
N ALA A 11 1.56 10.04 3.01
CA ALA A 11 0.92 8.74 3.01
C ALA A 11 -0.15 8.64 4.12
N SER A 12 -1.24 7.95 3.83
CA SER A 12 -2.39 7.72 4.69
C SER A 12 -2.92 6.30 4.46
N SER A 13 -3.91 5.87 5.25
CA SER A 13 -4.53 4.53 5.12
C SER A 13 -3.51 3.39 5.06
N ILE A 14 -2.44 3.49 5.85
CA ILE A 14 -1.32 2.55 5.83
C ILE A 14 -1.72 1.25 6.52
N THR A 15 -1.57 0.14 5.81
CA THR A 15 -1.79 -1.21 6.31
C THR A 15 -0.47 -2.01 6.26
N TYR A 16 -0.55 -3.33 6.46
CA TYR A 16 0.63 -4.20 6.36
C TYR A 16 1.10 -4.41 4.92
N ASN A 17 0.23 -4.18 3.92
CA ASN A 17 0.53 -4.45 2.51
C ASN A 17 0.07 -3.34 1.54
N SER A 18 -0.45 -2.23 2.04
CA SER A 18 -0.91 -1.11 1.22
C SER A 18 -0.79 0.24 1.93
N ALA A 19 -0.87 1.31 1.15
CA ALA A 19 -1.01 2.68 1.62
C ALA A 19 -1.67 3.54 0.54
N THR A 20 -2.14 4.72 0.91
CA THR A 20 -2.64 5.74 -0.02
C THR A 20 -1.75 6.97 0.04
N SER A 21 -1.31 7.46 -1.11
CA SER A 21 -0.59 8.74 -1.23
C SER A 21 -1.15 9.48 -2.45
N GLY A 22 -0.39 10.41 -3.01
CA GLY A 22 -0.79 11.17 -4.18
C GLY A 22 0.11 12.37 -4.38
N GLY A 23 -0.37 13.31 -5.18
CA GLY A 23 0.35 14.54 -5.41
C GLY A 23 -0.58 15.66 -5.86
N ASN A 24 -0.01 16.85 -5.92
CA ASN A 24 -0.66 18.01 -6.53
C ASN A 24 0.27 18.62 -7.56
N ILE A 25 -0.22 18.75 -8.79
CA ILE A 25 0.51 19.38 -9.89
C ILE A 25 -0.02 20.80 -10.03
N THR A 26 0.76 21.79 -9.61
CA THR A 26 0.33 23.20 -9.59
C THR A 26 0.65 23.94 -10.88
N ASN A 27 1.60 23.44 -11.67
CA ASN A 27 1.99 24.01 -12.94
C ASN A 27 2.42 22.89 -13.89
N ASP A 28 1.94 22.91 -15.13
CA ASP A 28 2.29 21.93 -16.15
C ASP A 28 3.61 22.25 -16.86
N GLY A 29 4.19 23.43 -16.65
CA GLY A 29 5.45 23.83 -17.27
C GLY A 29 5.30 24.25 -18.74
N GLY A 30 4.09 24.59 -19.17
CA GLY A 30 3.78 25.04 -20.54
C GLY A 30 3.62 23.90 -21.54
N ALA A 31 3.42 22.67 -21.07
CA ALA A 31 3.01 21.52 -21.89
C ALA A 31 2.10 20.62 -21.05
N SER A 32 1.04 20.10 -21.67
CA SER A 32 0.07 19.25 -20.98
C SER A 32 0.75 18.04 -20.34
N VAL A 33 0.41 17.78 -19.08
CA VAL A 33 0.81 16.57 -18.37
C VAL A 33 0.11 15.37 -18.99
N THR A 34 0.88 14.42 -19.52
CA THR A 34 0.38 13.21 -20.20
C THR A 34 0.26 12.01 -19.27
N ALA A 35 1.01 11.98 -18.17
CA ALA A 35 0.93 10.94 -17.15
C ALA A 35 1.26 11.51 -15.76
N ARG A 36 0.60 11.01 -14.72
CA ARG A 36 0.90 11.32 -13.31
C ARG A 36 0.69 10.11 -12.43
N GLY A 37 1.28 10.13 -11.25
CA GLY A 37 1.10 9.10 -10.23
C GLY A 37 2.09 9.26 -9.10
N VAL A 38 2.33 8.19 -8.36
CA VAL A 38 3.41 8.10 -7.37
C VAL A 38 4.37 6.99 -7.75
N CYS A 39 5.65 7.15 -7.41
CA CYS A 39 6.66 6.11 -7.48
C CYS A 39 7.24 5.83 -6.08
N TRP A 40 7.55 4.57 -5.78
CA TRP A 40 8.02 4.16 -4.46
C TRP A 40 9.04 3.02 -4.51
N SER A 41 9.87 2.98 -3.48
CA SER A 41 10.92 1.97 -3.28
C SER A 41 11.26 1.84 -1.79
N THR A 42 11.98 0.78 -1.41
CA THR A 42 12.63 0.68 -0.09
C THR A 42 13.95 1.45 -0.04
N SER A 43 14.47 1.88 -1.20
CA SER A 43 15.60 2.79 -1.31
C SER A 43 15.13 4.24 -1.49
N GLN A 44 15.93 5.19 -1.02
CA GLN A 44 15.67 6.62 -1.20
C GLN A 44 15.74 7.01 -2.68
N SER A 45 15.11 8.14 -3.00
CA SER A 45 15.00 8.73 -4.33
C SER A 45 14.35 7.81 -5.38
N PRO A 46 13.16 7.25 -5.12
CA PRO A 46 12.46 6.43 -6.10
C PRO A 46 12.15 7.24 -7.36
N THR A 47 12.12 6.54 -8.49
CA THR A 47 11.80 7.08 -9.81
C THR A 47 10.74 6.21 -10.49
N ILE A 48 10.29 6.61 -11.69
CA ILE A 48 9.40 5.78 -12.51
C ILE A 48 10.05 4.50 -13.06
N SER A 49 11.34 4.24 -12.75
CA SER A 49 11.99 2.95 -13.03
C SER A 49 11.79 1.92 -11.90
N ASP A 50 11.29 2.36 -10.74
CA ASP A 50 10.92 1.51 -9.61
C ASP A 50 9.44 1.09 -9.72
N ASN A 51 8.77 0.89 -8.59
CA ASN A 51 7.32 0.70 -8.57
C ASN A 51 6.63 2.06 -8.73
N PHE A 52 5.57 2.12 -9.56
CA PHE A 52 4.80 3.34 -9.76
C PHE A 52 3.34 3.06 -10.11
N THR A 53 2.46 4.05 -9.89
CA THR A 53 1.06 4.05 -10.33
C THR A 53 0.88 4.90 -11.59
N THR A 54 -0.24 4.75 -12.30
CA THR A 54 -0.65 5.66 -13.39
C THR A 54 -2.07 6.15 -13.13
N ASP A 55 -2.19 7.40 -12.70
CA ASP A 55 -3.41 8.01 -12.18
C ASP A 55 -3.96 9.12 -13.11
N GLY A 56 -3.75 8.93 -14.41
CA GLY A 56 -4.26 9.78 -15.48
C GLY A 56 -3.32 10.92 -15.89
N SER A 57 -3.91 12.02 -16.34
CA SER A 57 -3.24 13.17 -16.96
C SER A 57 -3.76 14.49 -16.38
N GLY A 58 -3.14 15.61 -16.80
CA GLY A 58 -3.53 16.95 -16.38
C GLY A 58 -3.05 17.38 -14.99
N THR A 59 -3.34 18.64 -14.65
CA THR A 59 -2.95 19.28 -13.39
C THR A 59 -3.93 19.00 -12.24
N GLY A 60 -3.61 19.52 -11.05
CA GLY A 60 -4.40 19.40 -9.85
C GLY A 60 -4.02 18.22 -8.95
N SER A 61 -4.81 18.03 -7.90
CA SER A 61 -4.63 16.96 -6.93
C SER A 61 -5.07 15.60 -7.48
N PHE A 62 -4.34 14.56 -7.13
CA PHE A 62 -4.68 13.17 -7.40
C PHE A 62 -4.32 12.29 -6.21
N SER A 63 -4.93 11.10 -6.16
CA SER A 63 -4.72 10.09 -5.14
C SER A 63 -4.32 8.78 -5.79
N SER A 64 -3.44 8.03 -5.14
CA SER A 64 -2.84 6.81 -5.66
C SER A 64 -2.89 5.71 -4.61
N SER A 65 -3.34 4.52 -5.03
CA SER A 65 -3.34 3.32 -4.20
C SER A 65 -2.04 2.55 -4.37
N ILE A 66 -1.25 2.47 -3.31
CA ILE A 66 0.01 1.73 -3.25
C ILE A 66 -0.31 0.34 -2.68
N THR A 67 0.00 -0.72 -3.42
CA THR A 67 -0.28 -2.11 -3.04
C THR A 67 0.96 -2.99 -3.21
N GLY A 68 0.89 -4.24 -2.73
CA GLY A 68 2.00 -5.18 -2.84
C GLY A 68 3.18 -4.87 -1.91
N LEU A 69 2.91 -4.17 -0.81
CA LEU A 69 3.94 -3.82 0.18
C LEU A 69 4.23 -5.00 1.11
N SER A 70 5.45 -5.03 1.64
CA SER A 70 5.82 -5.96 2.71
C SER A 70 5.48 -5.36 4.09
N PRO A 71 5.05 -6.18 5.07
CA PRO A 71 4.83 -5.73 6.45
C PRO A 71 6.10 -5.17 7.10
N VAL A 72 5.93 -4.27 8.08
CA VAL A 72 7.02 -3.72 8.91
C VAL A 72 8.21 -3.23 8.06
N THR A 73 7.92 -2.58 6.93
CA THR A 73 8.92 -2.16 5.94
C THR A 73 8.79 -0.66 5.70
N THR A 74 9.92 0.04 5.71
CA THR A 74 9.98 1.46 5.35
C THR A 74 9.99 1.62 3.84
N TYR A 75 9.11 2.49 3.35
CA TYR A 75 9.05 2.89 1.95
C TYR A 75 9.25 4.39 1.81
N TYR A 76 9.94 4.78 0.74
CA TYR A 76 10.07 6.14 0.26
C TYR A 76 9.15 6.31 -0.94
N VAL A 77 8.44 7.42 -1.02
CA VAL A 77 7.49 7.70 -2.10
C VAL A 77 7.61 9.16 -2.57
N LYS A 78 7.46 9.34 -3.88
CA LYS A 78 7.44 10.64 -4.57
C LYS A 78 6.29 10.67 -5.57
N ALA A 79 5.55 11.76 -5.63
CA ALA A 79 4.66 12.02 -6.75
C ALA A 79 5.47 12.33 -8.02
N TYR A 80 4.96 11.94 -9.18
CA TYR A 80 5.56 12.25 -10.48
C TYR A 80 4.53 12.80 -11.46
N ALA A 81 5.01 13.58 -12.43
CA ALA A 81 4.24 14.05 -13.58
C ALA A 81 5.12 14.10 -14.82
N THR A 82 4.62 13.61 -15.95
CA THR A 82 5.32 13.60 -17.23
C THR A 82 4.64 14.55 -18.21
N ASN A 83 5.43 15.41 -18.84
CA ASN A 83 5.03 16.24 -19.97
C ASN A 83 6.08 16.10 -21.11
N SER A 84 5.97 16.90 -22.17
CA SER A 84 6.93 16.83 -23.29
C SER A 84 8.35 17.32 -22.95
N ALA A 85 8.56 17.97 -21.80
CA ALA A 85 9.90 18.33 -21.30
C ALA A 85 10.55 17.22 -20.46
N GLY A 86 9.78 16.23 -19.99
CA GLY A 86 10.26 15.09 -19.22
C GLY A 86 9.39 14.76 -18.01
N THR A 87 9.96 14.02 -17.07
CA THR A 87 9.30 13.63 -15.81
C THR A 87 9.81 14.47 -14.65
N ALA A 88 8.90 15.20 -14.03
CA ALA A 88 9.11 15.93 -12.79
C ALA A 88 8.74 15.05 -11.59
N TYR A 89 9.37 15.32 -10.45
CA TYR A 89 9.09 14.63 -9.20
C TYR A 89 8.83 15.64 -8.07
N GLY A 90 7.93 15.27 -7.16
CA GLY A 90 7.70 16.00 -5.91
C GLY A 90 8.76 15.70 -4.84
N ASN A 91 8.55 16.28 -3.66
CA ASN A 91 9.34 16.00 -2.47
C ASN A 91 9.21 14.53 -2.06
N GLU A 92 10.29 13.97 -1.52
CA GLU A 92 10.24 12.64 -0.95
C GLU A 92 9.57 12.65 0.42
N ILE A 93 8.79 11.61 0.68
CA ILE A 93 8.26 11.30 2.00
C ILE A 93 8.52 9.81 2.29
N SER A 94 8.57 9.46 3.56
CA SER A 94 8.70 8.07 4.00
C SER A 94 7.54 7.65 4.89
N PHE A 95 7.16 6.38 4.83
CA PHE A 95 6.23 5.76 5.76
C PHE A 95 6.63 4.32 6.07
N ILE A 96 6.07 3.74 7.13
CA ILE A 96 6.31 2.34 7.52
C ILE A 96 4.99 1.58 7.53
N THR A 97 4.96 0.40 6.90
CA THR A 97 3.80 -0.49 6.92
C THR A 97 3.60 -1.12 8.29
N THR A 98 2.36 -1.48 8.61
CA THR A 98 2.03 -2.11 9.89
C THR A 98 2.39 -3.60 9.90
N SER A 99 2.35 -4.22 11.07
CA SER A 99 2.52 -5.67 11.20
C SER A 99 1.30 -6.41 10.62
N ALA A 100 1.54 -7.51 9.92
CA ALA A 100 0.47 -8.41 9.52
C ALA A 100 -0.07 -9.17 10.74
N ILE A 101 -1.37 -9.06 11.00
CA ILE A 101 -2.05 -9.84 12.04
C ILE A 101 -2.67 -11.06 11.36
N LEU A 102 -2.15 -12.25 11.63
CA LEU A 102 -2.74 -13.50 11.16
C LEU A 102 -3.89 -13.91 12.09
N PRO A 103 -5.01 -14.43 11.55
CA PRO A 103 -6.08 -14.98 12.38
C PRO A 103 -5.58 -16.23 13.11
N THR A 104 -5.78 -16.27 14.43
CA THR A 104 -5.52 -17.47 15.24
C THR A 104 -6.77 -18.35 15.23
N LEU A 105 -6.65 -19.58 14.72
CA LEU A 105 -7.70 -20.59 14.83
C LEU A 105 -7.49 -21.39 16.12
N THR A 106 -8.44 -21.33 17.06
CA THR A 106 -8.46 -22.19 18.24
C THR A 106 -9.42 -23.35 18.01
N THR A 107 -8.88 -24.57 17.94
CA THR A 107 -9.71 -25.78 17.91
C THR A 107 -10.04 -26.18 19.34
N LEU A 108 -11.33 -26.23 19.70
CA LEU A 108 -11.76 -26.87 20.93
C LEU A 108 -11.57 -28.39 20.76
N SER A 109 -10.75 -28.99 21.60
CA SER A 109 -10.62 -30.44 21.68
C SER A 109 -12.00 -31.06 21.97
N VAL A 110 -12.47 -31.94 21.09
CA VAL A 110 -13.70 -32.71 21.33
C VAL A 110 -13.42 -33.68 22.47
N VAL A 111 -13.95 -33.40 23.66
CA VAL A 111 -13.95 -34.37 24.77
C VAL A 111 -14.89 -35.50 24.36
N THR A 112 -14.32 -36.62 23.93
CA THR A 112 -15.10 -37.80 23.55
C THR A 112 -15.73 -38.38 24.81
N LEU A 113 -17.02 -38.13 25.03
CA LEU A 113 -17.79 -38.60 26.18
C LEU A 113 -18.09 -40.11 26.04
N ILE A 114 -17.05 -40.96 26.09
CA ILE A 114 -17.19 -42.43 25.96
C ILE A 114 -17.45 -43.12 27.32
N ILE A 115 -17.37 -42.43 28.46
CA ILE A 115 -17.44 -43.06 29.79
C ILE A 115 -18.86 -43.09 30.40
N LEU A 116 -19.92 -43.37 29.63
CA LEU A 116 -21.26 -43.62 30.22
C LEU A 116 -21.94 -44.93 29.82
N PHE A 117 -21.37 -45.74 28.92
CA PHE A 117 -22.02 -47.00 28.49
C PHE A 117 -21.61 -48.27 29.24
N ILE A 118 -20.62 -48.24 30.15
CA ILE A 118 -20.16 -49.48 30.82
C ILE A 118 -20.84 -49.72 32.18
N SER A 119 -21.49 -48.72 32.79
CA SER A 119 -22.15 -48.90 34.10
C SER A 119 -23.49 -49.65 34.03
N SER A 120 -24.10 -49.82 32.83
CA SER A 120 -25.40 -50.49 32.70
C SER A 120 -25.30 -51.97 32.32
N PHE A 121 -24.10 -52.52 32.11
CA PHE A 121 -23.93 -53.91 31.66
C PHE A 121 -23.38 -54.87 32.74
N LEU A 122 -23.24 -54.39 33.99
CA LEU A 122 -22.85 -55.22 35.15
C LEU A 122 -23.96 -55.36 36.20
N GLN A 123 -25.21 -55.04 35.85
CA GLN A 123 -26.35 -55.15 36.78
C GLN A 123 -27.46 -56.12 36.32
N GLU A 124 -27.21 -56.93 35.29
CA GLU A 124 -28.12 -58.02 34.87
C GLU A 124 -27.43 -59.40 34.76
N VAL A 125 -26.62 -59.78 35.76
CA VAL A 125 -26.38 -61.22 36.04
C VAL A 125 -26.55 -61.47 37.54
#